data_AF-A0A6M3KPS2-F1
#
_entry.id   AF-A0A6M3KPS2-F1
#
_cell.length_a   1.000
_cell.length_b   1.000
_cell.length_c   1.000
_cell.angle_alpha   90.00
_cell.angle_beta   90.00
_cell.angle_gamma   90.00
#
_symmetry.space_group_name_H-M   'P 1'
#
loop_
_entity.id
_entity.type
_entity.pdbx_description
1 polymer ?
#
loop_
_entity_poly.entity_id
_entity_poly.type
_entity_poly.pdbx_seq_one_letter_code
_entity_poly.pdbx_strand_id
1 'polypeptide(L)' 'MPVKTKKLKGGKYQVSTPSGVKAKATTKDKAKKQERLLNALEHGWKPTGSKTKTKTKKKTKK' A
#
# COMPACT_ATOMS: atom_id res chain seq x y z
N MET A 1 -10.20 14.42 -5.65
CA MET A 1 -9.87 13.27 -6.52
C MET A 1 -9.70 12.03 -5.63
N PRO A 2 -10.38 10.90 -5.85
CA PRO A 2 -10.13 9.71 -5.04
C PRO A 2 -8.70 9.18 -5.26
N VAL A 3 -8.21 8.32 -4.35
CA VAL A 3 -6.92 7.65 -4.51
C VAL A 3 -6.90 6.89 -5.83
N LYS A 4 -5.87 7.12 -6.67
CA LYS A 4 -5.73 6.46 -7.98
C LYS A 4 -4.46 5.64 -8.02
N THR A 5 -4.59 4.45 -8.60
CA THR A 5 -3.46 3.57 -8.91
C THR A 5 -3.22 3.54 -10.41
N LYS A 6 -2.04 4.00 -10.86
CA LYS A 6 -1.64 4.02 -12.28
C LYS A 6 -0.54 3.01 -12.54
N LYS A 7 -0.70 2.18 -13.59
CA LYS A 7 0.38 1.28 -14.05
C LYS A 7 1.43 2.10 -14.81
N LEU A 8 2.69 1.91 -14.46
CA LEU A 8 3.87 2.50 -15.09
C LEU A 8 4.58 1.46 -15.97
N LYS A 9 5.52 1.93 -16.81
CA LYS A 9 6.37 1.05 -17.62
C LYS A 9 7.14 0.05 -16.73
N GLY A 10 7.36 -1.16 -17.25
CA GLY A 10 8.08 -2.22 -16.55
C GLY A 10 7.31 -2.89 -15.40
N GLY A 11 5.97 -2.96 -15.48
CA GLY A 11 5.15 -3.68 -14.48
C GLY A 11 5.04 -2.99 -13.12
N LYS A 12 5.47 -1.74 -13.04
CA LYS A 12 5.46 -0.89 -11.85
C LYS A 12 4.11 -0.19 -11.67
N TYR A 13 3.81 0.26 -10.46
CA TYR A 13 2.59 0.97 -10.13
C TYR A 13 2.90 2.28 -9.38
N GLN A 14 2.03 3.26 -9.54
CA GLN A 14 2.08 4.57 -8.88
C GLN A 14 0.76 4.79 -8.15
N VAL A 15 0.83 5.27 -6.90
CA VAL A 15 -0.34 5.63 -6.09
C VAL A 15 -0.34 7.13 -5.88
N SER A 16 -1.44 7.78 -6.27
CA SER A 16 -1.62 9.23 -6.19
C SER A 16 -2.92 9.59 -5.46
N THR A 17 -2.82 10.62 -4.63
CA THR A 17 -3.91 11.29 -3.89
C THR A 17 -4.09 12.72 -4.43
N PRO A 18 -5.15 13.46 -4.06
CA PRO A 18 -5.27 14.89 -4.38
C PRO A 18 -4.06 15.72 -3.96
N SER A 19 -3.50 15.37 -2.80
CA SER A 19 -2.32 16.03 -2.22
C SER A 19 -0.99 15.61 -2.86
N GLY A 20 -1.03 14.84 -3.95
CA GLY A 20 0.15 14.45 -4.72
C GLY A 20 0.42 12.95 -4.75
N VAL A 21 1.62 12.59 -5.19
CA VAL A 21 2.02 11.18 -5.37
C VAL A 21 2.59 10.63 -4.06
N LYS A 22 1.99 9.57 -3.53
CA LYS A 22 2.42 8.94 -2.26
C LYS A 22 3.38 7.76 -2.47
N ALA A 23 3.32 7.12 -3.63
CA ALA A 23 4.28 6.08 -3.99
C ALA A 23 4.51 6.04 -5.50
N LYS A 24 5.76 5.85 -5.89
CA LYS A 24 6.19 5.62 -7.27
C LYS A 24 6.86 4.26 -7.38
N ALA A 25 6.77 3.64 -8.55
CA ALA A 25 7.50 2.42 -8.90
C ALA A 25 7.28 1.21 -7.95
N THR A 26 6.08 1.05 -7.37
CA THR A 26 5.77 -0.05 -6.46
C THR A 26 5.25 -1.29 -7.19
N THR A 27 5.19 -2.43 -6.49
CA THR A 27 4.56 -3.65 -7.02
C THR A 27 3.04 -3.56 -6.91
N LYS A 28 2.31 -4.33 -7.74
CA LYS A 28 0.84 -4.36 -7.76
C LYS A 28 0.25 -4.56 -6.36
N ASP A 29 0.77 -5.52 -5.62
CA ASP A 29 0.32 -5.83 -4.25
C ASP A 29 0.56 -4.70 -3.26
N LYS A 30 1.73 -4.06 -3.33
CA LYS A 30 2.04 -2.91 -2.47
C LYS A 30 1.14 -1.72 -2.79
N ALA A 31 0.92 -1.46 -4.08
CA ALA A 31 0.03 -0.38 -4.53
C ALA A 31 -1.41 -0.59 -4.06
N LYS A 32 -1.96 -1.81 -4.21
CA LYS A 32 -3.33 -2.13 -3.75
C LYS A 32 -3.51 -2.00 -2.25
N LYS A 33 -2.50 -2.40 -1.46
CA LYS A 33 -2.52 -2.21 0.01
C LYS A 33 -2.51 -0.73 0.38
N GLN A 34 -1.69 0.06 -0.30
CA GLN A 34 -1.57 1.49 -0.06
C GLN A 34 -2.82 2.25 -0.48
N GLU A 35 -3.45 1.88 -1.59
CA GLU A 35 -4.76 2.40 -2.01
C GLU A 35 -5.83 2.14 -0.95
N ARG A 36 -5.96 0.90 -0.47
CA ARG A 36 -6.90 0.54 0.61
C ARG A 36 -6.66 1.33 1.88
N LEU A 37 -5.40 1.47 2.28
CA LEU A 37 -5.02 2.23 3.47
C LEU A 37 -5.43 3.70 3.34
N LEU A 38 -5.11 4.32 2.21
CA LEU A 38 -5.42 5.73 1.97
C LEU A 38 -6.94 5.97 1.89
N ASN A 39 -7.69 5.07 1.22
CA ASN A 39 -9.14 5.16 1.20
C ASN A 39 -9.73 5.01 2.62
N ALA A 40 -9.24 4.06 3.42
CA ALA A 40 -9.70 3.90 4.79
C ALA A 40 -9.47 5.17 5.62
N LEU A 41 -8.29 5.80 5.49
CA LEU A 41 -7.98 7.06 6.15
C LEU A 41 -8.93 8.20 5.70
N GLU A 42 -9.27 8.29 4.41
CA GLU A 42 -10.25 9.28 3.92
C GLU A 42 -11.66 9.04 4.49
N HIS A 43 -12.02 7.79 4.76
CA HIS A 43 -13.31 7.41 5.38
C HIS A 43 -13.29 7.42 6.91
N GLY A 44 -12.29 8.06 7.55
CA GLY A 44 -12.26 8.24 9.00
C GLY A 44 -11.75 7.04 9.79
N TRP A 45 -11.15 6.05 9.13
CA TRP A 45 -10.50 4.94 9.83
C TRP A 45 -9.29 5.44 10.62
N LYS A 46 -9.27 5.14 11.93
CA LYS A 46 -8.16 5.50 12.83
C LYS A 46 -7.34 4.24 13.16
N PRO A 47 -6.06 4.17 12.79
CA PRO A 47 -5.25 3.00 13.08
C PRO A 47 -5.06 2.84 14.59
N THR A 48 -5.37 1.66 15.11
CA THR A 48 -4.95 1.26 16.45
C THR A 48 -3.46 0.91 16.36
N GLY A 49 -2.59 1.61 17.09
CA GLY A 49 -1.11 1.52 16.97
C GLY A 49 -0.48 0.14 17.28
N SER A 50 -1.29 -0.91 17.40
CA SER A 50 -0.86 -2.30 17.53
C SER A 50 -0.07 -2.74 16.30
N LYS A 51 1.22 -3.03 16.48
CA LYS A 51 2.07 -3.62 15.44
C LYS A 51 1.51 -4.99 15.05
N THR A 52 1.31 -5.22 13.76
CA THR A 52 1.00 -6.55 13.25
C THR A 52 2.18 -7.48 13.57
N LYS A 53 1.95 -8.59 14.28
CA LYS A 53 2.99 -9.60 14.52
C LYS A 53 3.47 -10.12 13.17
N THR A 54 4.69 -9.79 12.78
CA THR A 54 5.32 -10.34 11.59
C THR A 54 5.48 -11.85 11.80
N LYS A 55 4.81 -12.65 10.96
CA LYS A 55 5.03 -14.11 10.93
C LYS A 55 6.40 -14.35 10.33
N THR A 56 7.45 -14.42 11.17
CA THR A 56 8.77 -14.86 10.74
C THR A 56 8.62 -16.29 10.23
N LYS A 57 8.74 -16.49 8.91
CA LYS A 57 8.79 -17.84 8.35
C LYS A 57 10.06 -18.49 8.89
N LYS A 58 9.93 -19.35 9.92
CA LYS A 58 11.03 -20.25 10.32
C LYS A 58 11.40 -21.03 9.07
N LYS A 59 12.58 -20.76 8.50
CA LYS A 59 13.17 -21.62 7.48
C LYS A 59 13.39 -22.96 8.16
N THR A 60 12.55 -23.94 7.87
CA THR A 60 12.81 -25.34 8.20
C THR A 60 14.13 -25.69 7.52
N LYS A 61 15.18 -25.86 8.32
CA LYS A 61 16.49 -26.33 7.86
C LYS A 61 16.30 -27.79 7.45
N LYS A 62 16.68 -28.09 6.21
CA LYS A 62 16.64 -29.42 5.59
C LYS A 62 17.56 -30.38 6.33
#